data_AF-A0A7S0P6E9-F1
#
_entry.id   AF-A0A7S0P6E9-F1
#
_cell.length_a   1.000
_cell.length_b   1.000
_cell.length_c   1.000
_cell.angle_alpha   90.00
_cell.angle_beta   90.00
_cell.angle_gamma   90.00
#
_symmetry.space_group_name_H-M   'P 1'
#
loop_
_entity.id
_entity.type
_entity.pdbx_description
1 polymer ?
#
loop_
_entity_poly.entity_id
_entity_poly.type
_entity_poly.pdbx_seq_one_letter_code
_entity_poly.pdbx_strand_id
1 'polypeptide(L)'
;LLSSNKEGVCSLPGYVGLWLLGDGLGAFLHASPSRHGAASSCVRLAVLDVALWLGARAAAQLSGPPSRQLCNLSYALWTSAQVVLLYCVLLGSSSAFPNRPVSPVLAAVNRRLLEVFLVANVLTGAANMLFRTASVEPASACLALAAYMCTVCISASWLSQATASHRPRSKPDNAVGSGHS
;
A
#
# COMPACT_ATOMS: atom_id res chain seq x y z
N LEU A 1 -14.46 -30.04 0.95
CA LEU A 1 -14.48 -28.71 0.31
C LEU A 1 -14.80 -27.58 1.31
N LEU A 2 -15.93 -27.62 2.03
CA LEU A 2 -16.23 -26.61 3.07
C LEU A 2 -15.29 -26.64 4.29
N SER A 3 -14.82 -27.81 4.72
CA SER A 3 -13.83 -27.94 5.80
C SER A 3 -12.43 -27.46 5.40
N SER A 4 -12.05 -27.63 4.14
CA SER A 4 -10.75 -27.22 3.60
C SER A 4 -10.66 -25.71 3.34
N ASN A 5 -11.81 -25.01 3.23
CA ASN A 5 -11.90 -23.56 3.05
C ASN A 5 -12.51 -22.85 4.26
N LYS A 6 -12.57 -23.53 5.42
CA LYS A 6 -13.22 -23.00 6.63
C LYS A 6 -12.59 -21.69 7.09
N GLU A 7 -11.27 -21.60 7.00
CA GLU A 7 -10.52 -20.38 7.36
C GLU A 7 -10.93 -19.21 6.47
N GLY A 8 -11.07 -19.44 5.16
CA GLY A 8 -11.56 -18.44 4.21
C GLY A 8 -12.96 -17.94 4.57
N VAL A 9 -13.92 -18.84 4.80
CA VAL A 9 -15.30 -18.46 5.15
C VAL A 9 -15.37 -17.75 6.50
N CYS A 10 -14.61 -18.22 7.50
CA CYS A 10 -14.57 -17.60 8.82
C CYS A 10 -13.91 -16.21 8.82
N SER A 11 -13.01 -15.94 7.86
CA SER A 11 -12.34 -14.64 7.72
C SER A 11 -13.16 -13.59 6.96
N LEU A 12 -14.24 -13.98 6.25
CA LEU A 12 -15.05 -13.07 5.44
C LEU A 12 -15.60 -11.87 6.23
N PRO A 13 -16.17 -12.02 7.44
CA PRO A 13 -16.63 -10.87 8.22
C PRO A 13 -15.50 -9.91 8.57
N GLY A 14 -14.29 -10.44 8.81
CA GLY A 14 -13.09 -9.64 9.04
C GLY A 14 -12.69 -8.81 7.82
N TYR A 15 -12.70 -9.41 6.64
CA TYR A 15 -12.42 -8.70 5.39
C TYR A 15 -13.48 -7.65 5.04
N VAL A 16 -14.77 -7.94 5.29
CA VAL A 16 -15.84 -6.94 5.18
C VAL A 16 -15.60 -5.79 6.16
N GLY A 17 -15.20 -6.09 7.40
CA GLY A 17 -14.81 -5.09 8.38
C GLY A 17 -13.65 -4.20 7.92
N LEU A 18 -12.60 -4.79 7.34
CA LEU A 18 -11.48 -4.05 6.73
C LEU A 18 -11.95 -3.16 5.57
N TRP A 19 -12.84 -3.67 4.72
CA TRP A 19 -13.39 -2.88 3.61
C TRP A 19 -14.22 -1.69 4.12
N LEU A 20 -15.11 -1.90 5.10
CA LEU A 20 -15.91 -0.84 5.72
C LEU A 20 -15.04 0.19 6.45
N LEU A 21 -13.98 -0.25 7.14
CA LEU A 21 -13.01 0.66 7.77
C LEU A 21 -12.30 1.50 6.69
N GLY A 22 -11.91 0.89 5.58
CA GLY A 22 -11.29 1.59 4.45
C GLY A 22 -12.23 2.60 3.80
N ASP A 23 -13.49 2.23 3.58
CA ASP A 23 -14.53 3.13 3.04
C ASP A 23 -14.81 4.30 3.98
N GLY A 24 -14.98 4.03 5.28
CA GLY A 24 -15.17 5.04 6.31
C GLY A 24 -13.96 5.98 6.44
N LEU A 25 -12.73 5.46 6.34
CA LEU A 25 -11.51 6.25 6.28
C LEU A 25 -11.49 7.15 5.03
N GLY A 26 -11.86 6.60 3.87
CA GLY A 26 -11.99 7.34 2.63
C GLY A 26 -13.00 8.48 2.75
N ALA A 27 -14.18 8.21 3.32
CA ALA A 27 -15.20 9.22 3.58
C ALA A 27 -14.72 10.29 4.57
N PHE A 28 -14.06 9.90 5.67
CA PHE A 28 -13.52 10.83 6.66
C PHE A 28 -12.46 11.79 6.07
N LEU A 29 -11.64 11.28 5.14
CA LEU A 29 -10.66 12.05 4.40
C LEU A 29 -11.31 13.02 3.40
N HIS A 30 -12.27 12.56 2.59
CA HIS A 30 -12.96 13.39 1.60
C HIS A 30 -13.93 14.42 2.22
N ALA A 31 -14.50 14.12 3.39
CA ALA A 31 -15.40 15.01 4.12
C ALA A 31 -14.71 16.26 4.70
N SER A 32 -13.39 16.41 4.50
CA SER A 32 -12.63 17.60 4.88
C SER A 32 -12.31 18.44 3.65
N PRO A 33 -13.27 19.20 3.08
CA PRO A 33 -13.02 20.00 1.89
C PRO A 33 -12.07 21.13 2.26
N SER A 34 -10.82 21.09 1.77
CA SER A 34 -9.87 22.18 1.41
C SER A 34 -9.72 23.43 2.33
N ARG A 35 -10.45 23.54 3.43
CA ARG A 35 -10.65 24.77 4.22
C ARG A 35 -9.78 24.78 5.47
N HIS A 36 -9.39 23.59 5.93
CA HIS A 36 -8.39 23.40 6.98
C HIS A 36 -7.16 22.79 6.29
N GLY A 37 -6.04 23.50 6.25
CA GLY A 37 -4.85 23.09 5.49
C GLY A 37 -4.27 21.74 5.92
N ALA A 38 -3.27 21.24 5.18
CA ALA A 38 -2.68 19.90 5.34
C ALA A 38 -2.32 19.54 6.80
N ALA A 39 -1.87 20.52 7.60
CA ALA A 39 -1.55 20.32 9.02
C ALA A 39 -2.75 19.82 9.85
N SER A 40 -3.94 20.36 9.62
CA SER A 40 -5.15 19.96 10.34
C SER A 40 -5.59 18.53 9.99
N SER A 41 -5.44 18.15 8.73
CA SER A 41 -5.68 16.78 8.24
C SER A 41 -4.69 15.81 8.87
N CYS A 42 -3.41 16.18 8.96
CA CYS A 42 -2.39 15.38 9.65
C CYS A 42 -2.74 15.16 11.13
N VAL A 43 -3.17 16.20 11.85
CA VAL A 43 -3.57 16.08 13.26
C VAL A 43 -4.76 15.14 13.41
N ARG A 44 -5.81 15.30 12.59
CA ARG A 44 -6.98 14.41 12.61
C ARG A 44 -6.61 12.96 12.36
N LEU A 45 -5.74 12.72 11.39
CA LEU A 45 -5.27 11.38 11.07
C LEU A 45 -4.37 10.80 12.15
N ALA A 46 -3.53 11.62 12.80
CA ALA A 46 -2.72 11.19 13.93
C ALA A 46 -3.58 10.80 15.14
N VAL A 47 -4.63 11.57 15.44
CA VAL A 47 -5.61 11.22 16.49
C VAL A 47 -6.31 9.89 16.16
N LEU A 48 -6.71 9.71 14.90
CA LEU A 48 -7.33 8.47 14.45
C LEU A 48 -6.36 7.28 14.52
N ASP A 49 -5.10 7.47 14.13
CA ASP A 49 -4.06 6.45 14.21
C ASP A 49 -3.85 5.97 15.66
N VAL A 50 -3.73 6.91 16.60
CA VAL A 50 -3.64 6.59 18.03
C VAL A 50 -4.88 5.81 18.50
N ALA A 51 -6.07 6.23 18.09
CA ALA A 51 -7.31 5.52 18.45
C ALA A 51 -7.35 4.09 17.87
N LEU A 52 -6.89 3.89 16.63
CA LEU A 52 -6.81 2.58 15.99
C LEU A 52 -5.77 1.69 16.68
N TRP A 53 -4.62 2.23 17.09
CA TRP A 53 -3.61 1.50 17.86
C TRP A 53 -4.13 1.05 19.23
N LEU A 54 -4.80 1.95 19.97
CA LEU A 54 -5.43 1.60 21.24
C LEU A 54 -6.52 0.55 21.05
N GLY A 55 -7.36 0.73 20.03
CA GLY A 55 -8.38 -0.24 19.63
C GLY A 55 -7.79 -1.60 19.28
N ALA A 56 -6.69 -1.64 18.54
CA ALA A 56 -5.99 -2.88 18.18
C ALA A 56 -5.44 -3.60 19.42
N ARG A 57 -4.88 -2.86 20.39
CA ARG A 57 -4.41 -3.44 21.66
C ARG A 57 -5.56 -3.97 22.51
N ALA A 58 -6.69 -3.26 22.56
CA ALA A 58 -7.89 -3.72 23.27
C ALA A 58 -8.49 -4.96 22.59
N ALA A 59 -8.63 -4.93 21.27
CA ALA A 59 -9.12 -6.05 20.47
C ALA A 59 -8.21 -7.27 20.59
N ALA A 60 -6.90 -7.08 20.80
CA ALA A 60 -5.98 -8.20 21.03
C ALA A 60 -6.27 -8.95 22.33
N GLN A 61 -6.85 -8.29 23.34
CA GLN A 61 -7.30 -8.95 24.57
C GLN A 61 -8.57 -9.79 24.37
N LEU A 62 -9.42 -9.41 23.40
CA LEU A 62 -10.70 -10.07 23.13
C LEU A 62 -10.59 -11.19 22.10
N SER A 63 -9.85 -10.94 21.01
CA SER A 63 -9.77 -11.82 19.83
C SER A 63 -8.41 -12.53 19.69
N GLY A 64 -7.52 -12.36 20.67
CA GLY A 64 -6.15 -12.85 20.61
C GLY A 64 -5.24 -12.02 19.70
N PRO A 65 -3.99 -12.47 19.48
CA PRO A 65 -3.01 -11.73 18.70
C PRO A 65 -3.49 -11.50 17.25
N PRO A 66 -3.01 -10.45 16.57
CA PRO A 66 -3.35 -10.18 15.16
C PRO A 66 -3.11 -11.40 14.28
N SER A 67 -4.18 -11.95 13.70
CA SER A 67 -4.12 -13.11 12.80
C SER A 67 -4.69 -12.76 11.43
N ARG A 68 -3.82 -12.81 10.41
CA ARG A 68 -4.21 -12.63 9.01
C ARG A 68 -5.11 -13.75 8.48
N GLN A 69 -4.92 -14.97 8.98
CA GLN A 69 -5.68 -16.15 8.52
C GLN A 69 -7.14 -16.07 8.97
N LEU A 70 -7.35 -15.59 10.19
CA LEU A 70 -8.69 -15.40 10.75
C LEU A 70 -9.27 -14.02 10.39
N CYS A 71 -8.43 -13.12 9.87
CA CYS A 71 -8.73 -11.69 9.72
C CYS A 71 -9.45 -11.14 10.97
N ASN A 72 -8.93 -11.45 12.16
CA ASN A 72 -9.59 -11.12 13.41
C ASN A 72 -9.59 -9.60 13.66
N LEU A 73 -10.41 -9.14 14.61
CA LEU A 73 -10.59 -7.71 14.89
C LEU A 73 -9.27 -7.00 15.23
N SER A 74 -8.40 -7.65 16.00
CA SER A 74 -7.08 -7.10 16.35
C SER A 74 -6.20 -6.91 15.11
N TYR A 75 -6.22 -7.84 14.16
CA TYR A 75 -5.55 -7.69 12.87
C TYR A 75 -6.15 -6.58 12.01
N ALA A 76 -7.47 -6.48 11.93
CA ALA A 76 -8.14 -5.47 11.13
C ALA A 76 -7.79 -4.04 11.61
N LEU A 77 -7.90 -3.79 12.92
CA LEU A 77 -7.57 -2.48 13.50
C LEU A 77 -6.08 -2.16 13.40
N TRP A 78 -5.22 -3.15 13.66
CA TRP A 78 -3.77 -2.97 13.54
C TRP A 78 -3.35 -2.64 12.11
N THR A 79 -3.90 -3.35 11.12
CA THR A 79 -3.60 -3.10 9.70
C THR A 79 -4.10 -1.73 9.26
N SER A 80 -5.30 -1.33 9.69
CA SER A 80 -5.83 0.02 9.43
C SER A 80 -4.96 1.12 10.02
N ALA A 81 -4.43 0.94 11.24
CA ALA A 81 -3.50 1.90 11.84
C ALA A 81 -2.26 2.10 10.96
N GLN A 82 -1.63 1.01 10.51
CA GLN A 82 -0.46 1.10 9.61
C GLN A 82 -0.76 1.88 8.33
N VAL A 83 -1.93 1.69 7.73
CA VAL A 83 -2.35 2.41 6.52
C VAL A 83 -2.57 3.89 6.80
N VAL A 84 -3.22 4.23 7.93
CA VAL A 84 -3.43 5.63 8.34
C VAL A 84 -2.12 6.33 8.62
N LEU A 85 -1.19 5.68 9.32
CA LEU A 85 0.17 6.18 9.54
C LEU A 85 0.92 6.44 8.23
N LEU A 86 0.87 5.49 7.29
CA LEU A 86 1.49 5.68 5.97
C LEU A 86 0.88 6.90 5.26
N TYR A 87 -0.44 7.04 5.30
CA TYR A 87 -1.12 8.19 4.70
C TYR A 87 -0.74 9.52 5.37
N CYS A 88 -0.62 9.55 6.71
CA CYS A 88 -0.08 10.69 7.46
C CYS A 88 1.31 11.10 6.97
N VAL A 89 2.21 10.13 6.81
CA VAL A 89 3.59 10.38 6.35
C VAL A 89 3.60 10.91 4.91
N LEU A 90 2.78 10.34 4.03
CA LEU A 90 2.65 10.80 2.64
C LEU A 90 2.08 12.22 2.56
N LEU A 91 1.07 12.54 3.36
CA LEU A 91 0.50 13.89 3.42
C LEU A 91 1.49 14.90 4.01
N GLY A 92 2.15 14.54 5.11
CA GLY A 92 3.17 15.36 5.75
C GLY A 92 4.35 15.65 4.83
N SER A 93 4.88 14.63 4.14
CA SER A 93 5.95 14.80 3.16
C SER A 93 5.53 15.67 1.97
N SER A 94 4.29 15.52 1.49
CA SER A 94 3.74 16.38 0.43
C SER A 94 3.62 17.84 0.87
N SER A 95 3.27 18.10 2.14
CA SER A 95 3.23 19.46 2.69
C SER A 95 4.60 20.07 2.99
N ALA A 96 5.59 19.25 3.40
CA ALA A 96 6.94 19.70 3.72
C ALA A 96 7.78 19.98 2.46
N PHE A 97 7.49 19.25 1.37
CA PHE A 97 8.18 19.37 0.08
C PHE A 97 7.19 19.62 -1.07
N PRO A 98 6.55 20.80 -1.11
CA PRO A 98 5.64 21.15 -2.19
C PRO A 98 6.39 21.12 -3.54
N ASN A 99 5.74 20.61 -4.59
CA ASN A 99 6.25 20.47 -5.97
C ASN A 99 7.32 19.38 -6.22
N ARG A 100 7.55 18.44 -5.29
CA ARG A 100 8.32 17.25 -5.66
C ARG A 100 7.46 16.31 -6.51
N PRO A 101 7.93 15.91 -7.72
CA PRO A 101 7.22 14.93 -8.51
C PRO A 101 7.14 13.60 -7.74
N VAL A 102 5.99 12.94 -7.83
CA VAL A 102 5.80 11.59 -7.28
C VAL A 102 6.89 10.68 -7.85
N SER A 103 7.53 9.86 -7.01
CA SER A 103 8.60 9.01 -7.48
C SER A 103 8.09 8.10 -8.62
N PRO A 104 8.84 7.94 -9.72
CA PRO A 104 8.41 7.13 -10.85
C PRO A 104 8.05 5.69 -10.45
N VAL A 105 8.74 5.15 -9.44
CA VAL A 105 8.47 3.83 -8.86
C VAL A 105 7.10 3.81 -8.17
N LEU A 106 6.79 4.78 -7.32
CA LEU A 106 5.49 4.84 -6.64
C LEU A 106 4.35 5.02 -7.64
N ALA A 107 4.57 5.85 -8.68
CA ALA A 107 3.61 6.02 -9.77
C ALA A 107 3.42 4.74 -10.61
N ALA A 108 4.49 3.98 -10.86
CA ALA A 108 4.42 2.70 -11.58
C ALA A 108 3.70 1.62 -10.76
N VAL A 109 4.03 1.50 -9.47
CA VAL A 109 3.38 0.56 -8.54
C VAL A 109 1.90 0.87 -8.41
N ASN A 110 1.53 2.14 -8.22
CA ASN A 110 0.13 2.55 -8.08
C ASN A 110 -0.72 2.25 -9.32
N ARG A 111 -0.12 2.26 -10.53
CA ARG A 111 -0.84 1.96 -11.78
C ARG A 111 -1.17 0.48 -11.97
N ARG A 112 -0.36 -0.43 -11.41
CA ARG A 112 -0.47 -1.88 -11.64
C ARG A 112 -0.27 -2.68 -10.34
N LEU A 113 -0.95 -2.25 -9.29
CA LEU A 113 -0.83 -2.84 -7.95
C LEU A 113 -1.02 -4.36 -7.94
N LEU A 114 -1.99 -4.88 -8.70
CA LEU A 114 -2.28 -6.31 -8.77
C LEU A 114 -1.11 -7.11 -9.37
N GLU A 115 -0.51 -6.62 -10.45
CA GLU A 115 0.61 -7.31 -11.11
C GLU A 115 1.84 -7.33 -10.22
N VAL A 116 2.18 -6.18 -9.62
CA VAL A 116 3.29 -6.06 -8.66
C VAL A 116 3.06 -6.98 -7.46
N PHE A 117 1.82 -7.06 -6.95
CA PHE A 117 1.45 -7.99 -5.88
C PHE A 117 1.66 -9.45 -6.27
N LEU A 118 1.24 -9.87 -7.45
CA LEU A 118 1.42 -11.26 -7.91
C LEU A 118 2.90 -11.62 -8.05
N VAL A 119 3.70 -10.74 -8.68
CA VAL A 119 5.15 -10.93 -8.83
C VAL A 119 5.83 -11.03 -7.46
N ALA A 120 5.48 -10.14 -6.53
CA ALA A 120 6.00 -10.16 -5.16
C ALA A 120 5.68 -11.47 -4.44
N ASN A 121 4.45 -11.98 -4.55
CA ASN A 121 4.05 -13.24 -3.91
C ASN A 121 4.77 -14.45 -4.51
N VAL A 122 4.92 -14.52 -5.84
CA VAL A 122 5.68 -15.59 -6.51
C VAL A 122 7.14 -15.56 -6.08
N LEU A 123 7.77 -14.38 -6.07
CA LEU A 123 9.17 -14.23 -5.64
C LEU A 123 9.36 -14.57 -4.16
N THR A 124 8.43 -14.18 -3.29
CA THR A 124 8.48 -14.53 -1.86
C THR A 124 8.32 -16.04 -1.65
N GLY A 125 7.42 -16.67 -2.41
CA GLY A 125 7.26 -18.13 -2.42
C GLY A 125 8.51 -18.85 -2.91
N ALA A 126 9.13 -18.36 -3.98
CA ALA A 126 10.38 -18.88 -4.51
C ALA A 126 11.54 -18.73 -3.51
N ALA A 127 11.68 -17.56 -2.87
CA ALA A 127 12.68 -17.34 -1.82
C ALA A 127 12.49 -18.32 -0.65
N ASN A 128 11.26 -18.52 -0.18
CA ASN A 128 10.96 -19.48 0.89
C ASN A 128 11.29 -20.94 0.53
N MET A 129 11.30 -21.30 -0.75
CA MET A 129 11.70 -22.63 -1.23
C MET A 129 13.21 -22.75 -1.46
N LEU A 130 13.87 -21.66 -1.87
CA LEU A 130 15.31 -21.60 -2.13
C LEU A 130 16.14 -21.56 -0.84
N PHE A 131 15.63 -20.92 0.22
CA PHE A 131 16.30 -20.82 1.51
C PHE A 131 15.63 -21.76 2.52
N ARG A 132 16.25 -22.91 2.84
CA ARG A 132 15.89 -23.67 4.06
C ARG A 132 16.29 -22.82 5.26
N THR A 133 15.32 -22.10 5.82
CA THR A 133 15.45 -21.13 6.93
C THR A 133 16.01 -21.70 8.24
N ALA A 134 16.31 -23.01 8.30
CA ALA A 134 16.84 -23.67 9.49
C ALA A 134 18.36 -23.47 9.71
N SER A 135 19.13 -22.98 8.73
CA SER A 135 20.60 -22.86 8.86
C SER A 135 21.23 -21.87 7.86
N VAL A 136 20.82 -20.60 7.88
CA VAL A 136 21.34 -19.59 6.93
C VAL A 136 22.05 -18.46 7.69
N GLU A 137 23.29 -18.18 7.30
CA GLU A 137 24.13 -17.11 7.83
C GLU A 137 23.58 -15.72 7.41
N PRO A 138 23.68 -14.67 8.26
CA PRO A 138 23.01 -13.37 8.04
C PRO A 138 23.31 -12.71 6.68
N ALA A 139 24.50 -12.91 6.12
CA ALA A 139 24.90 -12.36 4.82
C ALA A 139 24.05 -12.92 3.66
N SER A 140 23.75 -14.22 3.69
CA SER A 140 22.91 -14.89 2.69
C SER A 140 21.45 -14.43 2.75
N ALA A 141 20.93 -14.12 3.95
CA ALA A 141 19.59 -13.53 4.11
C ALA A 141 19.52 -12.11 3.54
N CYS A 142 20.55 -11.28 3.78
CA CYS A 142 20.66 -9.96 3.17
C CYS A 142 20.76 -10.04 1.64
N LEU A 143 21.51 -10.99 1.09
CA LEU A 143 21.63 -11.19 -0.36
C LEU A 143 20.29 -11.63 -0.98
N ALA A 144 19.56 -12.51 -0.30
CA ALA A 144 18.22 -12.94 -0.70
C ALA A 144 17.24 -11.76 -0.76
N LEU A 145 17.23 -10.92 0.29
CA LEU A 145 16.42 -9.71 0.36
C LEU A 145 16.82 -8.68 -0.70
N ALA A 146 18.13 -8.49 -0.95
CA ALA A 146 18.61 -7.61 -1.99
C ALA A 146 18.20 -8.10 -3.39
N ALA A 147 18.34 -9.40 -3.67
CA ALA A 147 17.92 -9.99 -4.94
C ALA A 147 16.40 -9.90 -5.16
N TYR A 148 15.60 -10.10 -4.10
CA TYR A 148 14.16 -9.88 -4.09
C TYR A 148 13.81 -8.42 -4.43
N MET A 149 14.43 -7.45 -3.75
CA MET A 149 14.18 -6.04 -4.02
C MET A 149 14.62 -5.63 -5.43
N CYS A 150 15.75 -6.14 -5.92
CA CYS A 150 16.22 -5.90 -7.29
C CYS A 150 15.26 -6.45 -8.35
N THR A 151 14.74 -7.67 -8.17
CA THR A 151 13.80 -8.27 -9.12
C THR A 151 12.47 -7.52 -9.17
N VAL A 152 11.95 -7.08 -8.02
CA VAL A 152 10.74 -6.24 -7.95
C VAL A 152 10.97 -4.89 -8.65
N CYS A 153 12.13 -4.25 -8.44
CA CYS A 153 12.46 -2.98 -9.10
C CYS A 153 12.66 -3.12 -10.62
N ILE A 154 13.32 -4.19 -11.08
CA ILE A 154 13.56 -4.45 -12.52
C ILE A 154 12.23 -4.73 -13.22
N SER A 155 11.38 -5.59 -12.67
CA SER A 155 10.07 -5.90 -13.24
C SER A 155 9.16 -4.67 -13.33
N ALA A 156 9.13 -3.83 -12.27
CA ALA A 156 8.41 -2.56 -12.31
C ALA A 156 8.94 -1.59 -13.40
N SER A 157 10.26 -1.51 -13.57
CA SER A 157 10.90 -0.64 -14.56
C SER A 157 10.69 -1.14 -16.00
N TRP A 158 10.71 -2.45 -16.21
CA TRP A 158 10.48 -3.07 -17.52
C TRP A 158 9.03 -2.88 -17.98
N LEU A 159 8.09 -3.04 -17.06
CA LEU A 159 6.66 -2.82 -17.29
C LEU A 159 6.34 -1.33 -17.60
N SER A 160 7.06 -0.40 -16.97
CA SER A 160 7.00 1.03 -17.27
C SER A 160 7.49 1.35 -18.69
N GLN A 161 8.58 0.71 -19.13
CA GLN A 161 9.11 0.89 -20.48
C GLN A 161 8.21 0.27 -21.56
N ALA A 162 7.65 -0.92 -21.30
CA ALA A 162 6.70 -1.57 -22.21
C ALA A 162 5.44 -0.71 -22.42
N THR A 163 4.98 0.00 -21.38
CA THR A 163 3.84 0.92 -21.49
C THR A 163 4.19 2.25 -22.16
N ALA A 164 5.43 2.73 -22.07
CA ALA A 164 5.90 3.90 -22.83
C ALA A 164 5.97 3.64 -24.34
N SER A 165 6.27 2.40 -24.76
CA SER A 165 6.32 2.01 -26.18
C SER A 165 4.95 1.97 -26.88
N HIS A 166 3.85 1.86 -26.11
CA HIS A 166 2.49 1.74 -26.65
C HIS A 166 1.67 3.04 -26.62
N ARG A 167 2.19 4.15 -26.07
CA ARG A 167 1.56 5.46 -26.28
C ARG A 167 1.97 5.99 -27.66
N PRO A 168 1.04 6.15 -28.62
CA PRO A 168 1.37 6.90 -29.82
C PRO A 168 1.79 8.31 -29.39
N ARG A 169 2.92 8.78 -29.93
CA ARG A 169 3.38 10.17 -29.77
C ARG A 169 2.22 11.08 -30.16
N SER A 170 1.54 11.68 -29.19
CA SER A 170 0.65 12.80 -29.48
C SER A 170 1.52 13.88 -30.12
N LYS A 171 1.11 14.31 -31.31
CA LYS A 171 1.75 15.37 -32.10
C LYS A 171 2.13 16.55 -31.20
N PRO A 172 3.27 17.22 -31.43
CA PRO A 172 3.46 18.54 -30.86
C PRO A 172 2.32 19.43 -31.37
N ASP A 173 1.58 20.06 -30.45
CA ASP A 173 0.65 21.13 -30.79
C ASP A 173 1.47 22.28 -31.38
N ASN A 174 1.55 22.28 -32.70
CA ASN A 174 2.03 23.40 -33.47
C ASN A 174 0.99 24.52 -33.39
N ALA A 175 1.48 25.69 -32.97
CA ALA A 175 1.06 27.00 -33.45
C ALA A 175 -0.43 27.35 -33.32
N VAL A 176 -0.81 27.89 -32.17
CA VAL A 176 -1.69 29.07 -32.14
C VAL A 176 -0.74 30.26 -31.99
N GLY A 177 -0.37 30.96 -33.06
CA GLY A 177 -1.29 31.80 -33.80
C GLY A 177 -1.10 33.24 -33.31
N SER A 178 0.04 33.82 -33.66
CA SER A 178 0.31 35.26 -33.59
C SER A 178 -0.52 36.00 -34.65
N GLY A 179 -1.12 37.14 -34.27
CA GLY A 179 -1.81 38.09 -35.17
C GLY A 179 -3.34 37.98 -35.07
N HIS A 180 -4.12 39.03 -34.94
CA HIS A 180 -3.93 40.46 -35.17
C HIS A 180 -5.00 41.26 -34.41
N SER A 181 -4.65 42.51 -34.09
CA SER A 181 -5.50 43.71 -33.97
C SER A 181 -6.56 43.78 -32.86
#